data_AF-N9PGQ1-F1
#
_entry.id   AF-N9PGQ1-F1
#
_cell.length_a   1.000
_cell.length_b   1.000
_cell.length_c   1.000
_cell.angle_alpha   90.00
_cell.angle_beta   90.00
_cell.angle_gamma   90.00
#
_symmetry.space_group_name_H-M   'P 1'
#
loop_
_entity.id
_entity.type
_entity.pdbx_description
1 polymer ?
#
loop_
_entity_poly.entity_id
_entity_poly.type
_entity_poly.pdbx_seq_one_letter_code
_entity_poly.pdbx_strand_id
1 'polypeptide(L)'
;MVTTTDTTEIVTQPKLEEYAQPSFKRWFKHFFYMPATKRFFSKQDQHAIALAVEEAEHGHVGEIQVVIEGCLSARSAYYQDTLCRARQLFAELGVWDTEYNSGVLLYLNLCEHKVEIVIDRGIKQATTQEVWDQICQHIVQLLKQKQFKQGVIEGVIEIGKVLDQYYDRKIDDLENEIGNKPIILG
;
A
#
# COMPACT_ATOMS: atom_id res chain seq x y z
N MET A 1 -59.70 1.68 -2.09
CA MET A 1 -58.60 1.30 -1.17
C MET A 1 -57.48 0.73 -2.02
N VAL A 2 -56.44 1.51 -2.28
CA VAL A 2 -55.26 1.07 -3.02
C VAL A 2 -54.21 0.70 -1.97
N THR A 3 -53.93 -0.59 -1.82
CA THR A 3 -52.87 -1.08 -0.95
C THR A 3 -51.54 -0.84 -1.65
N THR A 4 -50.78 0.13 -1.17
CA THR A 4 -49.37 0.30 -1.53
C THR A 4 -48.58 -0.85 -0.92
N THR A 5 -48.12 -1.78 -1.75
CA THR A 5 -47.15 -2.78 -1.35
C THR A 5 -45.76 -2.14 -1.46
N ASP A 6 -45.28 -1.58 -0.35
CA ASP A 6 -43.86 -1.28 -0.17
C ASP A 6 -43.11 -2.61 -0.06
N THR A 7 -42.37 -2.98 -1.10
CA THR A 7 -41.38 -4.06 -1.01
C THR A 7 -40.24 -3.73 -1.94
N THR A 8 -39.39 -2.80 -1.51
CA THR A 8 -38.01 -2.73 -1.98
C THR A 8 -37.14 -3.27 -0.86
N GLU A 9 -37.03 -4.59 -0.77
CA GLU A 9 -36.00 -5.20 0.08
C GLU A 9 -34.65 -4.93 -0.58
N ILE A 10 -33.84 -4.09 0.08
CA ILE A 10 -32.45 -3.88 -0.33
C ILE A 10 -31.71 -5.20 -0.07
N VAL A 11 -31.43 -5.95 -1.15
CA VAL A 11 -30.83 -7.30 -1.14
C VAL A 11 -29.39 -7.33 -0.60
N THR A 12 -28.72 -6.18 -0.55
CA THR A 12 -27.31 -6.10 -0.17
C THR A 12 -27.13 -5.13 0.99
N GLN A 13 -26.61 -5.64 2.10
CA GLN A 13 -26.00 -4.79 3.11
C GLN A 13 -24.57 -4.47 2.65
N PRO A 14 -24.16 -3.20 2.62
CA PRO A 14 -22.79 -2.87 2.30
C PRO A 14 -21.87 -3.44 3.39
N LYS A 15 -20.94 -4.32 3.00
CA LYS A 15 -19.91 -4.91 3.88
C LYS A 15 -18.88 -3.89 4.42
N LEU A 16 -19.15 -2.59 4.19
CA LEU A 16 -18.33 -1.46 4.62
C LEU A 16 -18.30 -1.31 6.16
N GLU A 17 -19.30 -1.82 6.88
CA GLU A 17 -19.37 -1.72 8.33
C GLU A 17 -18.42 -2.67 9.08
N GLU A 18 -17.87 -3.70 8.42
CA GLU A 18 -17.02 -4.70 9.08
C GLU A 18 -15.59 -4.22 9.38
N TYR A 19 -15.09 -3.15 8.73
CA TYR A 19 -13.65 -2.84 8.73
C TYR A 19 -13.27 -1.43 9.22
N ALA A 20 -14.22 -0.64 9.71
CA ALA A 20 -13.96 0.74 10.09
C ALA A 20 -14.64 1.15 11.39
N GLN A 21 -13.89 1.09 12.50
CA GLN A 21 -14.37 1.63 13.76
C GLN A 21 -14.08 3.14 13.83
N PRO A 22 -15.10 3.99 14.06
CA PRO A 22 -14.92 5.43 14.14
C PRO A 22 -13.89 5.81 15.21
N SER A 23 -12.89 6.63 14.85
CA SER A 23 -11.81 7.00 15.77
C SER A 23 -11.59 8.51 15.87
N PHE A 24 -12.13 9.13 16.92
CA PHE A 24 -11.88 10.54 17.25
C PHE A 24 -10.39 10.82 17.50
N LYS A 25 -9.66 9.87 18.12
CA LYS A 25 -8.21 10.02 18.36
C LYS A 25 -7.43 10.17 17.05
N ARG A 26 -7.76 9.36 16.03
CA ARG A 26 -7.14 9.47 14.70
C ARG A 26 -7.57 10.77 14.03
N TRP A 27 -8.85 11.13 14.08
CA TRP A 27 -9.34 12.42 13.56
C TRP A 27 -8.52 13.60 14.12
N PHE A 28 -8.35 13.68 15.44
CA PHE A 28 -7.57 14.75 16.08
C PHE A 28 -6.09 14.72 15.64
N LYS A 29 -5.48 13.54 15.61
CA LYS A 29 -4.08 13.37 15.20
C LYS A 29 -3.84 13.89 13.78
N HIS A 30 -4.71 13.53 12.83
CA HIS A 30 -4.59 13.96 11.44
C HIS A 30 -4.98 15.43 11.24
N PHE A 31 -5.98 15.93 11.98
CA PHE A 31 -6.39 17.34 11.90
C PHE A 31 -5.27 18.30 12.31
N PHE A 32 -4.46 17.94 13.31
CA PHE A 32 -3.34 18.75 13.78
C PHE A 32 -1.99 18.39 13.13
N TYR A 33 -1.96 17.43 12.20
CA TYR A 33 -0.74 17.06 11.50
C TYR A 33 -0.45 18.09 10.40
N MET A 34 0.64 18.84 10.53
CA MET A 34 1.14 19.68 9.45
C MET A 34 1.95 18.80 8.47
N PRO A 35 1.49 18.60 7.23
CA PRO A 35 2.15 17.69 6.31
C PRO A 35 3.52 18.24 5.89
N ALA A 36 4.57 17.51 6.28
CA ALA A 36 5.94 17.73 5.83
C ALA A 36 6.42 16.58 4.92
N THR A 37 5.52 15.86 4.25
CA THR A 37 5.81 14.67 3.44
C THR A 37 6.89 14.93 2.39
N LYS A 38 6.80 16.07 1.68
CA LYS A 38 7.81 16.51 0.70
C LYS A 38 9.18 16.86 1.31
N ARG A 39 9.24 17.08 2.63
CA ARG A 39 10.49 17.34 3.37
C ARG A 39 11.20 16.04 3.75
N PHE A 40 10.46 14.93 3.90
CA PHE A 40 11.04 13.62 4.25
C PHE A 40 11.54 12.84 3.02
N PHE A 41 10.98 13.11 1.83
CA PHE A 41 11.37 12.45 0.58
C PHE A 41 11.68 13.49 -0.50
N SER A 42 12.95 13.90 -0.54
CA SER A 42 13.47 14.78 -1.59
C SER A 42 13.39 14.11 -2.97
N LYS A 43 13.61 14.89 -4.05
CA LYS A 43 13.70 14.31 -5.40
C LYS A 43 14.81 13.26 -5.51
N GLN A 44 15.91 13.44 -4.77
CA GLN A 44 17.01 12.48 -4.73
C GLN A 44 16.58 11.18 -4.04
N ASP A 45 15.80 11.27 -2.96
CA ASP A 45 15.29 10.09 -2.25
C ASP A 45 14.28 9.33 -3.13
N GLN A 46 13.39 10.05 -3.82
CA GLN A 46 12.44 9.45 -4.76
C GLN A 46 13.14 8.73 -5.91
N HIS A 47 14.24 9.30 -6.43
CA HIS A 47 15.04 8.64 -7.45
C HIS A 47 15.75 7.39 -6.91
N ALA A 48 16.30 7.45 -5.69
CA ALA A 48 16.91 6.29 -5.06
C ALA A 48 15.91 5.17 -4.79
N ILE A 49 14.67 5.50 -4.41
CA ILE A 49 13.58 4.54 -4.25
C ILE A 49 13.22 3.92 -5.61
N ALA A 50 13.10 4.73 -6.67
CA ALA A 50 12.78 4.22 -8.00
C ALA A 50 13.83 3.23 -8.53
N LEU A 51 15.12 3.52 -8.31
CA LEU A 51 16.21 2.61 -8.66
C LEU A 51 16.16 1.31 -7.83
N ALA A 52 15.79 1.40 -6.56
CA ALA A 52 15.65 0.22 -5.72
C ALA A 52 14.47 -0.66 -6.15
N VAL A 53 13.38 -0.06 -6.63
CA VAL A 53 12.25 -0.78 -7.22
C VAL A 53 12.67 -1.47 -8.51
N GLU A 54 13.31 -0.74 -9.43
CA GLU A 54 13.84 -1.31 -10.69
C GLU A 54 14.79 -2.50 -10.46
N GLU A 55 15.70 -2.40 -9.49
CA GLU A 55 16.59 -3.51 -9.15
C GLU A 55 15.84 -4.67 -8.48
N ALA A 56 14.85 -4.37 -7.62
CA ALA A 56 14.08 -5.39 -6.92
C ALA A 56 13.13 -6.16 -7.84
N GLU A 57 12.73 -5.57 -8.97
CA GLU A 57 11.89 -6.20 -10.00
C GLU A 57 12.69 -7.08 -10.96
N HIS A 58 14.02 -6.97 -10.93
CA HIS A 58 14.87 -7.68 -11.86
C HIS A 58 14.86 -9.20 -11.64
N GLY A 59 14.41 -9.95 -12.65
CA GLY A 59 14.43 -11.42 -12.64
C GLY A 59 13.09 -12.08 -12.30
N HIS A 60 12.02 -11.30 -12.17
CA HIS A 60 10.66 -11.78 -11.99
C HIS A 60 9.62 -10.79 -12.56
N VAL A 61 8.39 -11.26 -12.79
CA VAL A 61 7.28 -10.42 -13.31
C VAL A 61 6.49 -9.66 -12.24
N GLY A 62 6.97 -9.65 -11.00
CA GLY A 62 6.34 -8.89 -9.92
C GLY A 62 6.60 -7.39 -10.05
N GLU A 63 5.55 -6.59 -9.87
CA GLU A 63 5.56 -5.13 -10.06
C GLU A 63 5.30 -4.43 -8.72
N ILE A 64 6.16 -3.49 -8.29
CA ILE A 64 6.14 -2.89 -6.96
C ILE A 64 5.84 -1.39 -7.06
N GLN A 65 4.62 -0.99 -6.65
CA GLN A 65 4.26 0.42 -6.48
C GLN A 65 4.44 0.88 -5.04
N VAL A 66 5.34 1.83 -4.83
CA VAL A 66 5.50 2.52 -3.54
C VAL A 66 4.56 3.73 -3.47
N VAL A 67 3.77 3.84 -2.39
CA VAL A 67 2.94 5.01 -2.09
C VAL A 67 3.22 5.52 -0.69
N ILE A 68 3.56 6.81 -0.60
CA ILE A 68 3.85 7.47 0.67
C ILE A 68 2.81 8.58 0.88
N GLU A 69 1.95 8.40 1.87
CA GLU A 69 0.92 9.36 2.25
C GLU A 69 1.29 10.05 3.57
N GLY A 70 1.29 11.38 3.55
CA GLY A 70 1.60 12.20 4.72
C GLY A 70 0.61 11.99 5.85
N CYS A 71 -0.66 12.30 5.57
CA CYS A 71 -1.78 12.12 6.47
C CYS A 71 -3.04 11.78 5.68
N LEU A 72 -3.99 11.14 6.35
CA LEU A 72 -5.34 10.99 5.81
C LEU A 72 -6.09 12.30 6.02
N SER A 73 -7.07 12.59 5.15
CA SER A 73 -8.07 13.61 5.49
C SER A 73 -8.70 13.27 6.84
N ALA A 74 -9.02 14.26 7.68
CA ALA A 74 -9.56 13.99 9.01
C ALA A 74 -10.84 13.13 8.96
N ARG A 75 -11.68 13.35 7.93
CA ARG A 75 -12.87 12.51 7.67
C ARG A 75 -12.47 11.07 7.34
N SER A 76 -11.52 10.85 6.43
CA SER A 76 -11.04 9.51 6.09
C SER A 76 -10.42 8.82 7.31
N ALA A 77 -9.58 9.53 8.09
CA ALA A 77 -8.99 9.01 9.31
C ALA A 77 -10.03 8.55 10.36
N TYR A 78 -11.22 9.15 10.35
CA TYR A 78 -12.31 8.76 11.22
C TYR A 78 -12.97 7.46 10.77
N TYR A 79 -13.19 7.27 9.46
CA TYR A 79 -13.97 6.15 8.90
C TYR A 79 -13.14 5.07 8.20
N GLN A 80 -11.81 5.18 8.13
CA GLN A 80 -11.00 4.27 7.33
C GLN A 80 -9.67 4.00 8.03
N ASP A 81 -9.32 2.73 8.19
CA ASP A 81 -7.98 2.33 8.64
C ASP A 81 -6.95 2.36 7.51
N THR A 82 -5.68 2.17 7.85
CA THR A 82 -4.58 2.24 6.88
C THR A 82 -4.63 1.11 5.86
N LEU A 83 -5.08 -0.09 6.24
CA LEU A 83 -5.24 -1.22 5.34
C LEU A 83 -6.36 -0.98 4.31
N CYS A 84 -7.51 -0.46 4.74
CA CYS A 84 -8.59 -0.10 3.84
C CYS A 84 -8.15 1.00 2.88
N ARG A 85 -7.36 1.98 3.35
CA ARG A 85 -6.77 3.01 2.47
C ARG A 85 -5.79 2.42 1.46
N ALA A 86 -4.92 1.51 1.89
CA ALA A 86 -3.98 0.84 0.99
C ALA A 86 -4.72 0.03 -0.09
N ARG A 87 -5.77 -0.72 0.28
CA ARG A 87 -6.62 -1.46 -0.68
C ARG A 87 -7.34 -0.54 -1.67
N GLN A 88 -7.82 0.61 -1.20
CA GLN A 88 -8.41 1.63 -2.07
C GLN A 88 -7.39 2.14 -3.08
N LEU A 89 -6.19 2.52 -2.63
CA LEU A 89 -5.12 3.02 -3.49
C LEU A 89 -4.63 1.96 -4.49
N PHE A 90 -4.56 0.69 -4.07
CA PHE A 90 -4.25 -0.44 -4.95
C PHE A 90 -5.20 -0.51 -6.15
N ALA A 91 -6.50 -0.30 -5.91
CA ALA A 91 -7.51 -0.27 -6.97
C ALA A 91 -7.46 1.03 -7.80
N GLU A 92 -7.39 2.19 -7.15
CA GLU A 92 -7.40 3.51 -7.80
C GLU A 92 -6.19 3.74 -8.71
N LEU A 93 -5.02 3.22 -8.32
CA LEU A 93 -3.77 3.35 -9.07
C LEU A 93 -3.56 2.25 -10.11
N GLY A 94 -4.47 1.27 -10.19
CA GLY A 94 -4.36 0.18 -11.17
C GLY A 94 -3.23 -0.79 -10.91
N VAL A 95 -2.76 -0.93 -9.66
CA VAL A 95 -1.63 -1.85 -9.34
C VAL A 95 -1.97 -3.32 -9.62
N TRP A 96 -3.26 -3.64 -9.69
CA TRP A 96 -3.76 -4.96 -10.06
C TRP A 96 -3.76 -5.23 -11.58
N ASP A 97 -3.61 -4.19 -12.41
CA ASP A 97 -3.71 -4.28 -13.86
C ASP A 97 -2.36 -4.70 -14.46
N THR A 98 -1.95 -5.93 -14.12
CA THR A 98 -0.72 -6.59 -14.60
C THR A 98 -1.09 -7.90 -15.29
N GLU A 99 -0.37 -8.29 -16.33
CA GLU A 99 -0.64 -9.52 -17.11
C GLU A 99 -0.73 -10.75 -16.20
N TYR A 100 0.18 -10.83 -15.23
CA TYR A 100 0.31 -11.97 -14.32
C TYR A 100 -0.40 -11.80 -12.98
N ASN A 101 -1.13 -10.71 -12.75
CA ASN A 101 -1.75 -10.38 -11.46
C ASN A 101 -0.68 -10.42 -10.34
N SER A 102 0.44 -9.75 -10.60
CA SER A 102 1.69 -9.82 -9.85
C SER A 102 2.02 -8.51 -9.12
N GLY A 103 1.11 -7.55 -9.15
CA GLY A 103 1.28 -6.25 -8.51
C GLY A 103 1.31 -6.29 -6.98
N VAL A 104 2.22 -5.49 -6.42
CA VAL A 104 2.41 -5.24 -5.00
C VAL A 104 2.36 -3.74 -4.74
N LEU A 105 1.53 -3.32 -3.78
CA LEU A 105 1.53 -1.97 -3.25
C LEU A 105 2.19 -1.95 -1.88
N LEU A 106 3.30 -1.21 -1.77
CA LEU A 106 3.90 -0.83 -0.49
C LEU A 106 3.39 0.55 -0.08
N TYR A 107 2.46 0.60 0.87
CA TYR A 107 1.84 1.83 1.36
C TYR A 107 2.40 2.25 2.71
N LEU A 108 2.83 3.51 2.83
CA LEU A 108 3.30 4.13 4.06
C LEU A 108 2.41 5.29 4.46
N ASN A 109 1.91 5.29 5.68
CA ASN A 109 1.27 6.44 6.31
C ASN A 109 2.20 7.07 7.35
N LEU A 110 2.74 8.25 7.04
CA LEU A 110 3.74 8.90 7.88
C LEU A 110 3.14 9.44 9.18
N CYS A 111 1.94 10.02 9.13
CA CYS A 111 1.25 10.49 10.33
C CYS A 111 1.02 9.33 11.31
N GLU A 112 0.59 8.16 10.82
CA GLU A 112 0.28 7.01 11.66
C GLU A 112 1.48 6.13 12.02
N HIS A 113 2.63 6.31 11.38
CA HIS A 113 3.77 5.37 11.42
C HIS A 113 3.31 3.94 11.12
N LYS A 114 2.51 3.80 10.06
CA LYS A 114 1.93 2.55 9.61
C LYS A 114 2.44 2.22 8.21
N VAL A 115 2.62 0.93 7.97
CA VAL A 115 3.05 0.36 6.70
C VAL A 115 2.13 -0.79 6.40
N GLU A 116 1.64 -0.85 5.17
CA GLU A 116 0.74 -1.90 4.68
C GLU A 116 1.31 -2.41 3.35
N ILE A 117 1.30 -3.73 3.18
CA ILE A 117 1.59 -4.39 1.90
C ILE A 117 0.30 -5.00 1.38
N VAL A 118 -0.12 -4.58 0.18
CA VAL A 118 -1.28 -5.15 -0.50
C VAL A 118 -0.79 -5.86 -1.75
N ILE A 119 -1.14 -7.13 -1.87
CA ILE A 119 -0.70 -8.00 -2.96
C ILE A 119 -1.89 -8.44 -3.82
N ASP A 120 -1.63 -8.61 -5.11
CA ASP A 120 -2.62 -9.16 -6.03
C ASP A 120 -2.80 -10.68 -5.86
N ARG A 121 -3.81 -11.25 -6.53
CA ARG A 121 -4.21 -12.65 -6.45
C ARG A 121 -3.16 -13.63 -6.98
N GLY A 122 -2.33 -13.25 -7.96
CA GLY A 122 -1.31 -14.13 -8.55
C GLY A 122 -0.15 -14.45 -7.63
N ILE A 123 0.10 -13.56 -6.64
CA ILE A 123 1.20 -13.67 -5.66
C ILE A 123 0.70 -13.96 -4.24
N LYS A 124 -0.60 -14.27 -4.06
CA LYS A 124 -1.16 -14.64 -2.75
C LYS A 124 -0.46 -15.82 -2.08
N GLN A 125 0.15 -16.71 -2.86
CA GLN A 125 0.86 -17.89 -2.38
C GLN A 125 2.39 -17.69 -2.38
N ALA A 126 2.88 -16.46 -2.62
CA ALA A 126 4.31 -16.17 -2.64
C ALA A 126 4.97 -16.45 -1.28
N THR A 127 4.28 -16.10 -0.19
CA THR A 127 4.75 -16.40 1.18
C THR A 127 3.58 -16.33 2.17
N THR A 128 3.90 -16.53 3.45
CA THR A 128 2.96 -16.46 4.57
C THR A 128 2.71 -15.02 5.02
N GLN A 129 1.55 -14.75 5.63
CA GLN A 129 1.22 -13.42 6.18
C GLN A 129 2.28 -12.94 7.19
N GLU A 130 2.86 -13.84 7.97
CA GLU A 130 3.88 -13.54 8.97
C GLU A 130 5.14 -12.92 8.35
N VAL A 131 5.50 -13.29 7.13
CA VAL A 131 6.67 -12.73 6.42
C VAL A 131 6.36 -11.31 5.96
N TRP A 132 5.18 -11.07 5.40
CA TRP A 132 4.73 -9.70 5.06
C TRP A 132 4.67 -8.80 6.29
N ASP A 133 4.17 -9.33 7.41
CA ASP A 133 4.10 -8.60 8.68
C ASP A 133 5.49 -8.26 9.22
N GLN A 134 6.48 -9.15 9.06
CA GLN A 134 7.87 -8.90 9.45
C GLN A 134 8.48 -7.75 8.63
N ILE A 135 8.27 -7.75 7.31
CA ILE A 135 8.72 -6.66 6.42
C ILE A 135 8.09 -5.33 6.87
N CYS A 136 6.77 -5.30 7.06
CA CYS A 136 6.07 -4.10 7.56
C CYS A 136 6.65 -3.62 8.90
N GLN A 137 6.90 -4.53 9.85
CA GLN A 137 7.47 -4.20 11.15
C GLN A 137 8.88 -3.64 11.04
N HIS A 138 9.71 -4.22 10.18
CA HIS A 138 11.08 -3.76 9.94
C HIS A 138 11.09 -2.31 9.40
N ILE A 139 10.27 -2.03 8.38
CA ILE A 139 10.12 -0.68 7.83
C ILE A 139 9.65 0.28 8.93
N VAL A 140 8.64 -0.09 9.72
CA VAL A 140 8.14 0.73 10.84
C VAL A 140 9.25 1.06 11.86
N GLN A 141 10.16 0.13 12.15
CA GLN A 141 11.30 0.38 13.05
C GLN A 141 12.24 1.43 12.47
N LEU A 142 12.57 1.36 11.18
CA LEU A 142 13.42 2.35 10.49
C LEU A 142 12.76 3.73 10.43
N LEU A 143 11.44 3.79 10.18
CA LEU A 143 10.67 5.04 10.22
C LEU A 143 10.73 5.70 11.61
N LYS A 144 10.59 4.91 12.69
CA LYS A 144 10.72 5.42 14.07
C LYS A 144 12.10 5.99 14.37
N GLN A 145 13.13 5.47 13.73
CA GLN A 145 14.51 5.96 13.81
C GLN A 145 14.78 7.15 12.88
N LYS A 146 13.75 7.69 12.20
CA LYS A 146 13.84 8.75 11.18
C LYS A 146 14.67 8.37 9.96
N GLN A 147 14.87 7.08 9.72
CA GLN A 147 15.57 6.54 8.56
C GLN A 147 14.57 6.27 7.41
N PHE A 148 13.88 7.34 6.97
CA PHE A 148 12.73 7.23 6.04
C PHE A 148 13.09 6.59 4.69
N LYS A 149 14.07 7.16 3.98
CA LYS A 149 14.56 6.61 2.71
C LYS A 149 15.01 5.16 2.86
N GLN A 150 15.79 4.88 3.89
CA GLN A 150 16.34 3.55 4.13
C GLN A 150 15.22 2.53 4.37
N GLY A 151 14.23 2.88 5.20
CA GLY A 151 13.07 2.03 5.45
C GLY A 151 12.33 1.63 4.19
N VAL A 152 12.11 2.57 3.27
CA VAL A 152 11.44 2.25 2.00
C VAL A 152 12.32 1.34 1.13
N ILE A 153 13.61 1.66 0.97
CA ILE A 153 14.52 0.88 0.13
C ILE A 153 14.67 -0.56 0.65
N GLU A 154 14.87 -0.73 1.96
CA GLU A 154 14.99 -2.07 2.56
C GLU A 154 13.69 -2.87 2.41
N GLY A 155 12.54 -2.22 2.61
CA GLY A 155 11.24 -2.83 2.37
C GLY A 155 11.05 -3.32 0.94
N VAL A 156 11.39 -2.50 -0.05
CA VAL A 156 11.33 -2.85 -1.47
C VAL A 156 12.25 -4.05 -1.78
N ILE A 157 13.48 -4.04 -1.28
CA ILE A 157 14.43 -5.14 -1.47
C ILE A 157 13.92 -6.45 -0.83
N GLU A 158 13.31 -6.36 0.36
CA GLU A 158 12.72 -7.53 1.02
C GLU A 158 11.53 -8.10 0.26
N ILE A 159 10.68 -7.24 -0.31
CA ILE A 159 9.57 -7.65 -1.19
C ILE A 159 10.12 -8.34 -2.45
N GLY A 160 11.10 -7.74 -3.14
CA GLY A 160 11.72 -8.34 -4.33
C GLY A 160 12.28 -9.73 -4.05
N LYS A 161 12.97 -9.93 -2.92
CA LYS A 161 13.45 -11.26 -2.51
C LYS A 161 12.35 -12.31 -2.33
N VAL A 162 11.18 -11.91 -1.84
CA VAL A 162 10.02 -12.82 -1.70
C VAL A 162 9.50 -13.21 -3.09
N LEU A 163 9.42 -12.25 -4.00
CA LEU A 163 8.95 -12.46 -5.37
C LEU A 163 9.95 -13.31 -6.17
N ASP A 164 11.25 -13.06 -6.05
CA ASP A 164 12.33 -13.86 -6.65
C ASP A 164 12.22 -15.34 -6.26
N GLN A 165 12.01 -15.61 -4.98
CA GLN A 165 11.84 -16.98 -4.46
C GLN A 165 10.58 -17.65 -4.99
N TYR A 166 9.51 -16.89 -5.22
CA TYR A 166 8.25 -17.41 -5.73
C TYR A 166 8.31 -17.76 -7.22
N TYR A 167 8.96 -16.90 -8.03
CA TYR A 167 8.99 -17.07 -9.49
C TYR A 167 10.10 -18.02 -9.97
N ASP A 168 11.07 -18.39 -9.12
CA ASP A 168 12.09 -19.43 -9.36
C ASP A 168 12.78 -19.31 -10.74
N ARG A 169 12.92 -18.07 -11.23
CA ARG A 169 13.46 -17.67 -12.55
C ARG A 169 12.76 -18.30 -13.77
N LYS A 170 11.48 -18.63 -13.67
CA LYS A 170 10.73 -19.24 -14.80
C LYS A 170 10.17 -18.24 -15.81
N ILE A 171 10.12 -16.97 -15.44
CA ILE A 171 9.53 -15.92 -16.25
C ILE A 171 10.47 -14.73 -16.15
N ASP A 172 11.21 -14.48 -17.22
CA ASP A 172 11.90 -13.21 -17.37
C ASP A 172 10.84 -12.14 -17.61
N ASP A 173 10.93 -11.05 -16.87
CA ASP A 173 10.16 -9.87 -17.18
C ASP A 173 10.64 -9.28 -18.51
N LEU A 174 9.69 -9.04 -19.41
CA LEU A 174 9.95 -8.55 -20.76
C LEU A 174 9.56 -7.08 -20.89
N GLU A 175 8.65 -6.56 -20.06
CA GLU A 175 8.13 -5.19 -20.14
C GLU A 175 7.64 -4.71 -18.76
N ASN A 176 8.19 -3.58 -18.31
CA ASN A 176 7.74 -2.90 -17.10
C ASN A 176 6.29 -2.38 -17.25
N GLU A 177 5.37 -2.95 -16.49
CA GLU A 177 3.94 -2.64 -16.52
C GLU A 177 3.58 -1.43 -15.63
N ILE A 178 4.33 -1.19 -14.53
CA ILE A 178 4.04 -0.14 -13.54
C ILE A 178 5.23 0.79 -13.29
N GLY A 179 5.01 2.10 -13.36
CA GLY A 179 6.06 3.08 -13.12
C GLY A 179 6.73 2.99 -11.73
N ASN A 180 8.05 2.80 -11.69
CA ASN A 180 8.86 2.57 -10.49
C ASN A 180 8.97 3.79 -9.55
N LYS A 181 8.47 4.96 -9.98
CA LYS A 181 8.56 6.18 -9.18
C LYS A 181 7.58 6.11 -8.00
N PRO A 182 8.02 6.45 -6.77
CA PRO A 182 7.12 6.49 -5.64
C PRO A 182 6.09 7.60 -5.80
N ILE A 183 4.84 7.31 -5.46
CA ILE A 183 3.75 8.29 -5.46
C ILE A 183 3.66 8.93 -4.08
N ILE A 184 3.76 10.26 -4.03
CA ILE A 184 3.72 11.03 -2.78
C ILE A 184 2.38 11.75 -2.65
N LEU A 185 1.61 11.38 -1.63
CA LEU A 185 0.32 11.99 -1.30
C LEU A 185 0.47 12.92 -0.09
N GLY A 186 -0.12 14.12 -0.20
CA GLY A 186 0.03 15.22 0.75
C GLY A 186 -0.99 15.18 1.89
#